data_AF-G4Q768-F1
#
_entry.id   AF-G4Q768-F1
#
_cell.length_a   1.000
_cell.length_b   1.000
_cell.length_c   1.000
_cell.angle_alpha   90.00
_cell.angle_beta   90.00
_cell.angle_gamma   90.00
#
_symmetry.space_group_name_H-M   'P 1'
#
loop_
_entity.id
_entity.type
_entity.pdbx_description
1 polymer ?
#
loop_
_entity_poly.entity_id
_entity_poly.type
_entity_poly.pdbx_seq_one_letter_code
_entity_poly.pdbx_strand_id
1 'polypeptide(L)'
;MGKEIEMKLLTTQAGCHRLFAARTVTKTALPVTEKRLSLKNIYYDTKDGALNRERMAYRVRVTNGSAYEATIKTKGTSTGGFSVRGEYTVPLKDETPVTEGFPPEVTRRLKDLLHGESLVPTVTITFVRHAMDLAAGKSRVELSLDEGIIESGDRSQSLREVEFELKEGDPAALFELVSHLAGEIPLYPEDRSKLERGLFLLAGKTPQESCDDAVKVPKTFADAARFLREILHDLGGFFNGTGKKAPIADRLILFADFWEEKALGGDEAARLREAAAHFETDDAAYLEEDLEEGRIAALLWQCLAKVYTKSHEEESYF
;
A
#
# COMPACT_ATOMS: atom_id res chain seq x y z
N MET A 1 -22.71 -5.28 2.53
CA MET A 1 -21.88 -4.81 1.40
C MET A 1 -20.43 -4.93 1.83
N GLY A 2 -19.64 -5.78 1.17
CA GLY A 2 -18.23 -5.99 1.50
C GLY A 2 -17.41 -4.84 0.96
N LYS A 3 -17.05 -3.89 1.83
CA LYS A 3 -16.14 -2.79 1.52
C LYS A 3 -14.83 -3.09 2.23
N GLU A 4 -13.76 -3.22 1.47
CA GLU A 4 -12.39 -3.34 1.98
C GLU A 4 -11.83 -1.92 2.14
N ILE A 5 -11.23 -1.65 3.32
CA ILE A 5 -10.56 -0.40 3.64
C ILE A 5 -9.21 -0.77 4.25
N GLU A 6 -8.12 -0.38 3.60
CA GLU A 6 -6.77 -0.84 3.97
C GLU A 6 -5.69 0.22 3.74
N MET A 7 -4.53 0.07 4.38
CA MET A 7 -3.28 0.71 4.00
C MET A 7 -2.24 -0.33 3.59
N LYS A 8 -1.67 -0.17 2.41
CA LYS A 8 -0.62 -1.02 1.84
C LYS A 8 0.73 -0.32 1.88
N LEU A 9 1.71 -0.99 2.45
CA LEU A 9 3.03 -0.44 2.74
C LEU A 9 4.12 -1.45 2.38
N LEU A 10 5.30 -0.96 2.04
CA LEU A 10 6.55 -1.73 1.94
C LEU A 10 7.39 -1.43 3.18
N THR A 11 8.27 -2.38 3.51
CA THR A 11 9.26 -2.20 4.57
C THR A 11 10.54 -2.95 4.20
N THR A 12 11.63 -2.66 4.92
CA THR A 12 12.94 -3.29 4.74
C THR A 12 12.93 -4.71 5.29
N GLN A 13 13.96 -5.51 4.96
CA GLN A 13 14.10 -6.83 5.58
C GLN A 13 14.23 -6.73 7.11
N ALA A 14 14.97 -5.73 7.60
CA ALA A 14 15.06 -5.44 9.03
C ALA A 14 13.69 -5.00 9.61
N GLY A 15 12.93 -4.20 8.86
CA GLY A 15 11.56 -3.83 9.18
C GLY A 15 10.64 -5.04 9.33
N CYS A 16 10.67 -5.99 8.39
CA CYS A 16 9.94 -7.25 8.47
C CYS A 16 10.25 -8.01 9.78
N HIS A 17 11.53 -8.15 10.12
CA HIS A 17 11.94 -8.85 11.34
C HIS A 17 11.49 -8.14 12.63
N ARG A 18 11.43 -6.81 12.62
CA ARG A 18 11.03 -6.01 13.78
C ARG A 18 9.52 -5.78 13.89
N LEU A 19 8.76 -5.95 12.81
CA LEU A 19 7.36 -5.55 12.70
C LEU A 19 6.51 -5.99 13.89
N PHE A 20 6.46 -7.30 14.16
CA PHE A 20 5.63 -7.83 15.25
C PHE A 20 6.23 -7.64 16.65
N ALA A 21 7.50 -7.26 16.73
CA ALA A 21 8.18 -6.92 17.98
C ALA A 21 8.12 -5.41 18.30
N ALA A 22 7.64 -4.59 17.37
CA ALA A 22 7.50 -3.15 17.56
C ALA A 22 6.60 -2.86 18.77
N ARG A 23 6.94 -1.82 19.53
CA ARG A 23 6.20 -1.36 20.71
C ARG A 23 4.77 -0.97 20.35
N THR A 24 4.55 -0.33 19.20
CA THR A 24 3.21 0.01 18.70
C THR A 24 2.36 -1.25 18.53
N VAL A 25 2.94 -2.29 17.92
CA VAL A 25 2.24 -3.56 17.67
C VAL A 25 2.00 -4.32 18.97
N THR A 26 3.04 -4.54 19.77
CA THR A 26 2.94 -5.30 21.02
C THR A 26 2.02 -4.67 22.06
N LYS A 27 1.88 -3.34 22.08
CA LYS A 27 0.93 -2.62 22.95
C LYS A 27 -0.53 -2.67 22.49
N THR A 28 -0.76 -2.83 21.19
CA THR A 28 -2.11 -2.76 20.60
C THR A 28 -2.63 -4.14 20.20
N ALA A 29 -1.78 -5.17 20.18
CA ALA A 29 -2.14 -6.52 19.81
C ALA A 29 -3.29 -7.09 20.64
N LEU A 30 -4.30 -7.61 19.95
CA LEU A 30 -5.41 -8.34 20.56
C LEU A 30 -4.99 -9.79 20.84
N PRO A 31 -5.24 -10.30 22.07
CA PRO A 31 -4.87 -11.66 22.44
C PRO A 31 -5.48 -12.72 21.52
N VAL A 32 -4.70 -13.77 21.21
CA VAL A 32 -5.19 -14.99 20.52
C VAL A 32 -5.72 -14.71 19.10
N THR A 33 -5.23 -13.65 18.44
CA THR A 33 -5.59 -13.32 17.04
C THR A 33 -4.47 -13.61 16.04
N GLU A 34 -3.28 -13.93 16.53
CA GLU A 34 -2.11 -14.21 15.69
C GLU A 34 -2.33 -15.46 14.83
N LYS A 35 -2.02 -15.35 13.54
CA LYS A 35 -2.15 -16.44 12.56
C LYS A 35 -1.04 -16.40 11.52
N ARG A 36 -0.71 -17.58 11.01
CA ARG A 36 0.14 -17.76 9.83
C ARG A 36 -0.61 -18.58 8.78
N LEU A 37 -0.68 -18.05 7.56
CA LEU A 37 -1.45 -18.64 6.47
C LEU A 37 -0.56 -18.78 5.24
N SER A 38 -0.54 -19.96 4.62
CA SER A 38 0.03 -20.15 3.28
C SER A 38 -1.05 -19.84 2.26
N LEU A 39 -0.84 -18.83 1.42
CA LEU A 39 -1.83 -18.33 0.48
C LEU A 39 -1.31 -18.44 -0.96
N LYS A 40 -2.03 -19.19 -1.80
CA LYS A 40 -1.84 -19.23 -3.26
C LYS A 40 -3.01 -18.50 -3.90
N ASN A 41 -2.73 -17.47 -4.68
CA ASN A 41 -3.73 -16.61 -5.29
C ASN A 41 -3.56 -16.69 -6.80
N ILE A 42 -4.56 -17.19 -7.51
CA ILE A 42 -4.57 -17.25 -8.96
C ILE A 42 -5.57 -16.21 -9.44
N TYR A 43 -5.08 -15.22 -10.17
CA TYR A 43 -5.92 -14.21 -10.80
C TYR A 43 -6.33 -14.66 -12.18
N TYR A 44 -7.58 -14.37 -12.53
CA TYR A 44 -8.16 -14.73 -13.81
C TYR A 44 -8.70 -13.48 -14.51
N ASP A 45 -8.61 -13.51 -15.83
CA ASP A 45 -9.22 -12.51 -16.73
C ASP A 45 -9.63 -13.21 -18.03
N THR A 46 -10.25 -12.49 -18.96
CA THR A 46 -10.38 -12.94 -20.35
C THR A 46 -9.04 -12.82 -21.07
N LYS A 47 -8.91 -13.45 -22.25
CA LYS A 47 -7.66 -13.41 -23.04
C LYS A 47 -7.25 -11.98 -23.41
N ASP A 48 -8.22 -11.09 -23.56
CA ASP A 48 -8.01 -9.70 -23.92
C ASP A 48 -7.99 -8.74 -22.70
N GLY A 49 -8.16 -9.26 -21.48
CA GLY A 49 -8.07 -8.49 -20.23
C GLY A 49 -9.30 -7.63 -19.92
N ALA A 50 -10.50 -8.11 -20.24
CA ALA A 50 -11.76 -7.37 -20.10
C ALA A 50 -12.03 -6.93 -18.66
N LEU A 51 -11.72 -7.76 -17.65
CA LEU A 51 -11.94 -7.40 -16.25
C LEU A 51 -10.98 -6.30 -15.81
N ASN A 52 -9.69 -6.45 -16.11
CA ASN A 52 -8.68 -5.47 -15.74
C ASN A 52 -8.94 -4.09 -16.38
N ARG A 53 -9.35 -4.04 -17.66
CA ARG A 53 -9.72 -2.76 -18.32
C ARG A 53 -10.83 -2.02 -17.57
N GLU A 54 -11.74 -2.77 -16.96
CA GLU A 54 -12.86 -2.25 -16.17
C GLU A 54 -12.56 -2.13 -14.67
N ARG A 55 -11.28 -2.28 -14.29
CA ARG A 55 -10.77 -2.24 -12.92
C ARG A 55 -11.51 -3.22 -12.00
N MET A 56 -11.84 -4.39 -12.53
CA MET A 56 -12.34 -5.53 -11.79
C MET A 56 -11.26 -6.60 -11.73
N ALA A 57 -11.04 -7.18 -10.56
CA ALA A 57 -10.11 -8.29 -10.37
C ALA A 57 -10.86 -9.52 -9.90
N TYR A 58 -10.67 -10.64 -10.60
CA TYR A 58 -11.17 -11.95 -10.18
C TYR A 58 -10.01 -12.81 -9.67
N ARG A 59 -10.16 -13.39 -8.48
CA ARG A 59 -9.14 -14.22 -7.83
C ARG A 59 -9.75 -15.50 -7.32
N VAL A 60 -9.10 -16.64 -7.57
CA VAL A 60 -9.25 -17.85 -6.77
C VAL A 60 -8.10 -17.91 -5.75
N ARG A 61 -8.42 -18.10 -4.48
CA ARG A 61 -7.43 -18.29 -3.42
C ARG A 61 -7.52 -19.69 -2.84
N VAL A 62 -6.35 -20.28 -2.61
CA VAL A 62 -6.16 -21.49 -1.81
C VAL A 62 -5.44 -21.10 -0.53
N THR A 63 -6.09 -21.37 0.60
CA THR A 63 -5.55 -21.14 1.94
C THR A 63 -5.16 -22.47 2.56
N ASN A 64 -3.91 -22.57 3.02
CA ASN A 64 -3.33 -23.77 3.65
C ASN A 64 -3.56 -25.06 2.84
N GLY A 65 -3.59 -24.94 1.50
CA GLY A 65 -3.73 -26.05 0.56
C GLY A 65 -5.09 -26.75 0.54
N SER A 66 -6.09 -26.29 1.29
CA SER A 66 -7.37 -27.04 1.42
C SER A 66 -8.63 -26.18 1.52
N ALA A 67 -8.52 -24.88 1.79
CA ALA A 67 -9.66 -23.96 1.79
C ALA A 67 -9.64 -23.10 0.53
N TYR A 68 -10.75 -23.07 -0.20
CA TYR A 68 -10.85 -22.42 -1.51
C TYR A 68 -11.91 -21.32 -1.48
N GLU A 69 -11.59 -20.17 -2.08
CA GLU A 69 -12.53 -19.07 -2.24
C GLU A 69 -12.33 -18.37 -3.59
N ALA A 70 -13.41 -17.82 -4.14
CA ALA A 70 -13.36 -16.87 -5.23
C ALA A 70 -13.68 -15.47 -4.71
N THR A 71 -12.92 -14.48 -5.16
CA THR A 71 -13.06 -13.10 -4.75
C THR A 71 -13.13 -12.19 -5.96
N ILE A 72 -14.12 -11.30 -5.98
CA ILE A 72 -14.18 -10.18 -6.92
C ILE A 72 -13.88 -8.89 -6.17
N LYS A 73 -12.83 -8.19 -6.60
CA LYS A 73 -12.55 -6.81 -6.19
C LYS A 73 -12.99 -5.87 -7.30
N THR A 74 -13.79 -4.85 -6.96
CA THR A 74 -14.30 -3.87 -7.91
C THR A 74 -13.48 -2.58 -7.88
N LYS A 75 -13.77 -1.67 -8.82
CA LYS A 75 -13.13 -0.37 -8.90
C LYS A 75 -13.19 0.35 -7.54
N GLY A 76 -12.03 0.78 -7.08
CA GLY A 76 -11.86 1.57 -5.87
C GLY A 76 -10.94 2.77 -6.09
N THR A 77 -10.51 3.36 -4.98
CA THR A 77 -9.51 4.42 -4.94
C THR A 77 -8.29 3.92 -4.18
N SER A 78 -7.08 4.19 -4.68
CA SER A 78 -5.83 4.01 -3.93
C SER A 78 -5.03 5.30 -4.01
N THR A 79 -4.59 5.82 -2.87
CA THR A 79 -3.72 7.00 -2.81
C THR A 79 -2.85 6.97 -1.57
N GLY A 80 -1.53 7.02 -1.75
CA GLY A 80 -0.58 6.97 -0.63
C GLY A 80 -0.70 5.69 0.19
N GLY A 81 -0.95 4.56 -0.49
CA GLY A 81 -1.13 3.25 0.11
C GLY A 81 -2.52 3.00 0.69
N PHE A 82 -3.31 4.05 0.95
CA PHE A 82 -4.68 3.92 1.44
C PHE A 82 -5.62 3.52 0.31
N SER A 83 -6.31 2.39 0.47
CA SER A 83 -7.18 1.79 -0.54
C SER A 83 -8.58 1.54 0.01
N VAL A 84 -9.58 1.87 -0.82
CA VAL A 84 -11.00 1.63 -0.55
C VAL A 84 -11.65 1.04 -1.77
N ARG A 85 -12.22 -0.16 -1.64
CA ARG A 85 -12.88 -0.86 -2.76
C ARG A 85 -13.98 -1.80 -2.31
N GLY A 86 -14.83 -2.21 -3.26
CA GLY A 86 -15.74 -3.32 -3.04
C GLY A 86 -14.99 -4.65 -3.15
N GLU A 87 -15.26 -5.57 -2.23
CA GLU A 87 -14.74 -6.93 -2.23
C GLU A 87 -15.87 -7.91 -1.90
N TYR A 88 -15.97 -8.96 -2.71
CA TYR A 88 -17.03 -9.95 -2.62
C TYR A 88 -16.41 -11.34 -2.72
N THR A 89 -16.49 -12.10 -1.63
CA THR A 89 -15.89 -13.43 -1.51
C THR A 89 -16.96 -14.49 -1.38
N VAL A 90 -16.79 -15.60 -2.10
CA VAL A 90 -17.64 -16.79 -2.02
C VAL A 90 -16.76 -18.03 -1.82
N PRO A 91 -17.19 -19.00 -1.01
CA PRO A 91 -16.45 -20.25 -0.85
C PRO A 91 -16.52 -21.09 -2.12
N LEU A 92 -15.46 -21.83 -2.40
CA LEU A 92 -15.37 -22.80 -3.49
C LEU A 92 -15.18 -24.22 -2.94
N LYS A 93 -15.45 -25.21 -3.78
CA LYS A 93 -15.17 -26.62 -3.46
C LYS A 93 -13.73 -27.02 -3.80
N ASP A 94 -13.15 -26.38 -4.80
CA ASP A 94 -11.81 -26.63 -5.35
C ASP A 94 -11.29 -25.33 -6.03
N GLU A 95 -10.18 -25.43 -6.77
CA GLU A 95 -9.56 -24.28 -7.46
C GLU A 95 -10.33 -23.79 -8.72
N THR A 96 -11.49 -24.37 -9.03
CA THR A 96 -12.24 -24.03 -10.25
C THR A 96 -12.97 -22.68 -10.09
N PRO A 97 -12.75 -21.71 -10.99
CA PRO A 97 -13.48 -20.45 -11.00
C PRO A 97 -14.99 -20.65 -11.16
N VAL A 98 -15.77 -19.82 -10.47
CA VAL A 98 -17.23 -19.71 -10.61
C VAL A 98 -17.64 -18.30 -10.99
N THR A 99 -18.70 -18.18 -11.79
CA THR A 99 -19.26 -16.90 -12.21
C THR A 99 -20.57 -16.56 -11.51
N GLU A 100 -20.95 -17.34 -10.49
CA GLU A 100 -22.20 -17.24 -9.74
C GLU A 100 -21.92 -17.17 -8.23
N GLY A 101 -22.96 -16.88 -7.45
CA GLY A 101 -22.90 -16.87 -5.97
C GLY A 101 -22.50 -15.53 -5.36
N PHE A 102 -21.96 -14.61 -6.16
CA PHE A 102 -21.75 -13.22 -5.76
C PHE A 102 -23.09 -12.45 -5.70
N PRO A 103 -23.14 -11.26 -5.07
CA PRO A 103 -24.34 -10.41 -5.11
C PRO A 103 -24.85 -10.20 -6.54
N PRO A 104 -26.18 -10.11 -6.76
CA PRO A 104 -26.77 -10.10 -8.09
C PRO A 104 -26.18 -9.05 -9.04
N GLU A 105 -25.87 -7.86 -8.53
CA GLU A 105 -25.26 -6.76 -9.28
C GLU A 105 -23.82 -7.06 -9.71
N VAL A 106 -23.05 -7.75 -8.86
CA VAL A 106 -21.66 -8.14 -9.14
C VAL A 106 -21.66 -9.31 -10.13
N THR A 107 -22.53 -10.30 -9.92
CA THR A 107 -22.71 -11.44 -10.82
C THR A 107 -23.12 -10.99 -12.23
N ARG A 108 -24.08 -10.07 -12.34
CA ARG A 108 -24.50 -9.50 -13.64
C ARG A 108 -23.33 -8.81 -14.32
N ARG A 109 -22.65 -7.91 -13.60
CA ARG A 109 -21.50 -7.18 -14.16
C ARG A 109 -20.38 -8.12 -14.61
N LEU A 110 -20.06 -9.15 -13.83
CA LEU A 110 -19.06 -10.14 -14.24
C LEU A 110 -19.45 -10.79 -15.56
N LYS A 111 -20.67 -11.31 -15.68
CA LYS A 111 -21.14 -11.96 -16.91
C LYS A 111 -21.16 -11.03 -18.11
N ASP A 112 -21.59 -9.79 -17.90
CA ASP A 112 -21.57 -8.76 -18.95
C ASP A 112 -20.14 -8.55 -19.45
N LEU A 113 -19.16 -8.39 -18.56
CA LEU A 113 -17.76 -8.20 -18.94
C LEU A 113 -17.12 -9.42 -19.60
N LEU A 114 -17.50 -10.62 -19.17
CA LEU A 114 -16.98 -11.85 -19.78
C LEU A 114 -17.51 -12.06 -21.19
N HIS A 115 -18.71 -11.57 -21.54
CA HIS A 115 -19.35 -11.78 -22.85
C HIS A 115 -19.37 -13.25 -23.32
N GLY A 116 -19.43 -14.20 -22.38
CA GLY A 116 -19.38 -15.65 -22.67
C GLY A 116 -17.97 -16.21 -22.87
N GLU A 117 -16.92 -15.39 -22.80
CA GLU A 117 -15.54 -15.87 -22.77
C GLU A 117 -15.22 -16.58 -21.45
N SER A 118 -14.23 -17.47 -21.52
CA SER A 118 -13.73 -18.20 -20.36
C SER A 118 -12.70 -17.37 -19.59
N LEU A 119 -12.76 -17.46 -18.26
CA LEU A 119 -11.71 -17.01 -17.37
C LEU A 119 -10.44 -17.85 -17.59
N VAL A 120 -9.32 -17.20 -17.88
CA VAL A 120 -8.00 -17.82 -17.99
C VAL A 120 -7.06 -17.27 -16.93
N PRO A 121 -6.17 -18.10 -16.35
CA PRO A 121 -5.23 -17.62 -15.33
C PRO A 121 -4.22 -16.65 -15.95
N THR A 122 -3.93 -15.55 -15.24
CA THR A 122 -3.03 -14.48 -15.72
C THR A 122 -1.82 -14.29 -14.80
N VAL A 123 -2.06 -14.20 -13.50
CA VAL A 123 -1.04 -13.92 -12.48
C VAL A 123 -1.21 -14.90 -11.34
N THR A 124 -0.12 -15.52 -10.87
CA THR A 124 -0.12 -16.33 -9.65
C THR A 124 0.70 -15.62 -8.58
N ILE A 125 0.16 -15.53 -7.36
CA ILE A 125 0.83 -14.88 -6.24
C ILE A 125 0.79 -15.82 -5.04
N THR A 126 1.96 -16.28 -4.64
CA THR A 126 2.12 -17.24 -3.55
C THR A 126 2.91 -16.60 -2.42
N PHE A 127 2.34 -16.56 -1.22
CA PHE A 127 3.00 -15.96 -0.06
C PHE A 127 2.55 -16.58 1.25
N VAL A 128 3.38 -16.41 2.27
CA VAL A 128 3.01 -16.64 3.66
C VAL A 128 2.56 -15.31 4.25
N ARG A 129 1.36 -15.29 4.80
CA ARG A 129 0.85 -14.17 5.61
C ARG A 129 1.09 -14.47 7.07
N HIS A 130 1.78 -13.59 7.78
CA HIS A 130 1.76 -13.50 9.24
C HIS A 130 0.85 -12.34 9.60
N ALA A 131 -0.19 -12.56 10.41
CA ALA A 131 -1.15 -11.52 10.76
C ALA A 131 -1.57 -11.59 12.23
N MET A 132 -2.02 -10.45 12.76
CA MET A 132 -2.69 -10.32 14.06
C MET A 132 -3.62 -9.10 14.06
N ASP A 133 -4.62 -9.09 14.93
CA ASP A 133 -5.49 -7.93 15.07
C ASP A 133 -4.94 -6.97 16.12
N LEU A 134 -5.06 -5.68 15.85
CA LEU A 134 -4.67 -4.56 16.70
C LEU A 134 -5.90 -3.76 17.12
N ALA A 135 -5.89 -3.28 18.35
CA ALA A 135 -6.85 -2.34 18.89
C ALA A 135 -6.36 -0.90 18.72
N ALA A 136 -7.24 -0.03 18.20
CA ALA A 136 -7.00 1.41 18.12
C ALA A 136 -8.30 2.14 18.49
N GLY A 137 -8.38 2.58 19.75
CA GLY A 137 -9.62 3.13 20.31
C GLY A 137 -10.77 2.13 20.26
N LYS A 138 -11.81 2.43 19.47
CA LYS A 138 -12.98 1.55 19.23
C LYS A 138 -12.87 0.74 17.93
N SER A 139 -11.75 0.83 17.24
CA SER A 139 -11.51 0.15 15.96
C SER A 139 -10.70 -1.14 16.15
N ARG A 140 -10.93 -2.11 15.25
CA ARG A 140 -10.14 -3.33 15.10
C ARG A 140 -9.51 -3.34 13.71
N VAL A 141 -8.19 -3.51 13.68
CA VAL A 141 -7.38 -3.48 12.46
C VAL A 141 -6.56 -4.76 12.36
N GLU A 142 -6.65 -5.50 11.26
CA GLU A 142 -5.74 -6.61 11.00
C GLU A 142 -4.42 -6.03 10.47
N LEU A 143 -3.33 -6.23 11.21
CA LEU A 143 -1.97 -6.05 10.69
C LEU A 143 -1.52 -7.37 10.05
N SER A 144 -1.01 -7.30 8.83
CA SER A 144 -0.42 -8.45 8.15
C SER A 144 0.90 -8.12 7.47
N LEU A 145 1.79 -9.11 7.43
CA LEU A 145 3.01 -9.14 6.65
C LEU A 145 2.92 -10.30 5.66
N ASP A 146 3.01 -9.97 4.38
CA ASP A 146 2.98 -10.92 3.28
C ASP A 146 4.39 -11.06 2.69
N GLU A 147 4.94 -12.27 2.76
CA GLU A 147 6.25 -12.61 2.20
C GLU A 147 6.13 -13.75 1.19
N GLY A 148 6.57 -13.53 -0.04
CA GLY A 148 6.46 -14.54 -1.09
C GLY A 148 6.89 -14.06 -2.47
N ILE A 149 6.14 -14.46 -3.49
CA ILE A 149 6.48 -14.26 -4.89
C ILE A 149 5.24 -13.94 -5.73
N ILE A 150 5.39 -13.01 -6.67
CA ILE A 150 4.47 -12.74 -7.77
C ILE A 150 5.05 -13.41 -9.01
N GLU A 151 4.26 -14.22 -9.70
CA GLU A 151 4.62 -14.97 -10.89
C GLU A 151 3.68 -14.61 -12.04
N SER A 152 4.25 -14.31 -13.21
CA SER A 152 3.50 -13.82 -14.36
C SER A 152 4.19 -14.24 -15.66
N GLY A 153 3.66 -15.28 -16.29
CA GLY A 153 4.31 -15.94 -17.43
C GLY A 153 5.63 -16.59 -17.00
N ASP A 154 6.73 -16.17 -17.61
CA ASP A 154 8.10 -16.61 -17.34
C ASP A 154 8.85 -15.72 -16.33
N ARG A 155 8.19 -14.68 -15.81
CA ARG A 155 8.78 -13.68 -14.92
C ARG A 155 8.28 -13.82 -13.50
N SER A 156 9.14 -13.46 -12.56
CA SER A 156 8.81 -13.45 -11.14
C SER A 156 9.41 -12.23 -10.42
N GLN A 157 8.77 -11.85 -9.32
CA GLN A 157 9.18 -10.76 -8.44
C GLN A 157 8.95 -11.15 -6.99
N SER A 158 9.91 -10.87 -6.10
CA SER A 158 9.72 -11.06 -4.66
C SER A 158 8.63 -10.12 -4.11
N LEU A 159 7.78 -10.64 -3.24
CA LEU A 159 6.74 -9.89 -2.53
C LEU A 159 7.14 -9.74 -1.07
N ARG A 160 7.17 -8.49 -0.59
CA ARG A 160 7.17 -8.13 0.83
C ARG A 160 6.25 -6.94 1.00
N GLU A 161 5.16 -7.12 1.72
CA GLU A 161 4.15 -6.09 1.88
C GLU A 161 3.54 -6.16 3.27
N VAL A 162 3.41 -4.99 3.90
CA VAL A 162 2.69 -4.80 5.15
C VAL A 162 1.32 -4.23 4.82
N GLU A 163 0.26 -4.85 5.31
CA GLU A 163 -1.11 -4.35 5.16
C GLU A 163 -1.74 -4.11 6.52
N PHE A 164 -2.44 -2.97 6.65
CA PHE A 164 -3.37 -2.70 7.74
C PHE A 164 -4.78 -2.69 7.17
N GLU A 165 -5.62 -3.66 7.52
CA GLU A 165 -7.00 -3.75 7.04
C GLU A 165 -7.97 -3.40 8.17
N LEU A 166 -8.85 -2.43 7.96
CA LEU A 166 -9.88 -2.08 8.93
C LEU A 166 -10.96 -3.17 8.95
N LYS A 167 -11.04 -3.91 10.05
CA LYS A 167 -12.08 -4.93 10.23
C LYS A 167 -13.36 -4.29 10.77
N GLU A 168 -13.22 -3.39 11.73
CA GLU A 168 -14.33 -2.69 12.39
C GLU A 168 -13.88 -1.30 12.87
N GLY A 169 -14.79 -0.31 12.86
CA GLY A 169 -14.55 1.02 13.42
C GLY A 169 -14.27 2.11 12.38
N ASP A 170 -13.44 3.08 12.78
CA ASP A 170 -13.11 4.29 12.01
C ASP A 170 -11.80 4.12 11.20
N PRO A 171 -11.79 4.40 9.88
CA PRO A 171 -10.58 4.42 9.05
C PRO A 171 -9.43 5.28 9.57
N ALA A 172 -9.71 6.31 10.38
CA ALA A 172 -8.66 7.13 11.02
C ALA A 172 -7.68 6.28 11.85
N ALA A 173 -8.13 5.15 12.40
CA ALA A 173 -7.29 4.22 13.15
C ALA A 173 -6.14 3.63 12.32
N LEU A 174 -6.31 3.47 11.01
CA LEU A 174 -5.26 2.98 10.12
C LEU A 174 -4.09 3.98 10.10
N PHE A 175 -4.39 5.26 9.91
CA PHE A 175 -3.38 6.31 9.88
C PHE A 175 -2.69 6.49 11.23
N GLU A 176 -3.43 6.37 12.34
CA GLU A 176 -2.86 6.42 13.69
C GLU A 176 -1.84 5.29 13.90
N LEU A 177 -2.22 4.04 13.62
CA LEU A 177 -1.33 2.90 13.79
C LEU A 177 -0.12 2.96 12.87
N VAL A 178 -0.31 3.34 11.60
CA VAL A 178 0.79 3.46 10.63
C VAL A 178 1.75 4.57 11.03
N SER A 179 1.24 5.73 11.48
CA SER A 179 2.07 6.86 11.94
C SER A 179 2.93 6.48 13.14
N HIS A 180 2.34 5.81 14.14
CA HIS A 180 3.10 5.32 15.30
C HIS A 180 4.14 4.27 14.91
N LEU A 181 3.78 3.30 14.06
CA LEU A 181 4.70 2.26 13.61
C LEU A 181 5.82 2.80 12.72
N ALA A 182 5.56 3.83 11.91
CA ALA A 182 6.56 4.52 11.10
C ALA A 182 7.65 5.20 11.94
N GLY A 183 7.38 5.45 13.23
CA GLY A 183 8.39 5.91 14.19
C GLY A 183 9.32 4.80 14.72
N GLU A 184 9.06 3.53 14.39
CA GLU A 184 9.81 2.38 14.90
C GLU A 184 10.45 1.54 13.77
N ILE A 185 9.82 1.50 12.60
CA ILE A 185 10.35 0.81 11.41
C ILE A 185 10.10 1.63 10.12
N PRO A 186 10.96 1.48 9.09
CA PRO A 186 10.73 2.06 7.77
C PRO A 186 9.39 1.60 7.18
N LEU A 187 8.54 2.53 6.74
CA LEU A 187 7.29 2.24 6.04
C LEU A 187 7.13 3.15 4.82
N TYR A 188 6.90 2.54 3.66
CA TYR A 188 6.73 3.23 2.39
C TYR A 188 5.38 2.89 1.77
N PRO A 189 4.52 3.85 1.40
CA PRO A 189 3.30 3.58 0.67
C PRO A 189 3.46 2.74 -0.60
N GLU A 190 2.56 1.78 -0.82
CA GLU A 190 2.45 1.03 -2.07
C GLU A 190 1.04 1.17 -2.62
N ASP A 191 0.87 1.99 -3.66
CA ASP A 191 -0.43 2.22 -4.28
C ASP A 191 -0.86 1.05 -5.18
N ARG A 192 0.10 0.35 -5.81
CA ARG A 192 -0.23 -0.77 -6.68
C ARG A 192 -0.74 -1.94 -5.86
N SER A 193 -1.79 -2.58 -6.32
CA SER A 193 -2.18 -3.89 -5.80
C SER A 193 -1.15 -4.96 -6.20
N LYS A 194 -1.17 -6.09 -5.49
CA LYS A 194 -0.41 -7.29 -5.88
C LYS A 194 -0.70 -7.71 -7.33
N LEU A 195 -1.96 -7.59 -7.78
CA LEU A 195 -2.35 -7.86 -9.17
C LEU A 195 -1.74 -6.86 -10.14
N GLU A 196 -1.80 -5.56 -9.87
CA GLU A 196 -1.21 -4.54 -10.75
C GLU A 196 0.30 -4.76 -10.93
N ARG A 197 1.02 -5.12 -9.85
CA ARG A 197 2.43 -5.51 -9.93
C ARG A 197 2.64 -6.73 -10.84
N GLY A 198 1.81 -7.77 -10.71
CA GLY A 198 1.85 -8.94 -11.59
C GLY A 198 1.54 -8.63 -13.05
N LEU A 199 0.55 -7.78 -13.33
CA LEU A 199 0.23 -7.37 -14.70
C LEU A 199 1.33 -6.52 -15.33
N PHE A 200 1.99 -5.64 -14.55
CA PHE A 200 3.18 -4.92 -15.00
C PHE A 200 4.32 -5.89 -15.35
N LEU A 201 4.55 -6.87 -14.47
CA LEU A 201 5.54 -7.91 -14.67
C LEU A 201 5.24 -8.72 -15.93
N LEU A 202 3.99 -9.12 -16.16
CA LEU A 202 3.51 -9.83 -17.35
C LEU A 202 3.72 -9.02 -18.64
N ALA A 203 3.47 -7.71 -18.59
CA ALA A 203 3.63 -6.82 -19.74
C ALA A 203 5.09 -6.54 -20.09
N GLY A 204 6.06 -6.94 -19.25
CA GLY A 204 7.49 -6.71 -19.48
C GLY A 204 7.87 -5.26 -19.27
N LYS A 205 6.99 -4.54 -18.60
CA LYS A 205 7.21 -3.16 -18.22
C LYS A 205 7.99 -3.18 -16.92
N THR A 206 9.17 -2.55 -16.93
CA THR A 206 9.66 -1.92 -15.72
C THR A 206 8.65 -0.85 -15.30
N PRO A 207 8.38 -0.64 -14.01
CA PRO A 207 7.39 0.35 -13.60
C PRO A 207 7.72 1.69 -14.22
N GLN A 208 6.74 2.20 -14.96
CA GLN A 208 6.91 3.33 -15.85
C GLN A 208 6.71 4.62 -15.05
N GLU A 209 7.47 5.63 -15.46
CA GLU A 209 7.53 6.99 -14.92
C GLU A 209 6.15 7.52 -14.52
N SER A 210 6.04 8.11 -13.32
CA SER A 210 4.99 9.10 -13.11
C SER A 210 5.28 10.26 -14.07
N CYS A 211 4.27 10.60 -14.87
CA CYS A 211 4.33 11.66 -15.85
C CYS A 211 4.69 12.99 -15.16
N ASP A 212 5.43 13.83 -15.87
CA ASP A 212 5.82 15.21 -15.55
C ASP A 212 4.60 16.13 -15.29
N ASP A 213 3.81 15.85 -14.25
CA ASP A 213 2.92 16.85 -13.70
C ASP A 213 3.81 17.86 -12.98
N ALA A 214 3.81 19.11 -13.47
CA ALA A 214 4.55 20.20 -12.86
C ALA A 214 4.37 20.17 -11.33
N VAL A 215 5.48 20.00 -10.60
CA VAL A 215 5.48 19.85 -9.14
C VAL A 215 4.75 21.05 -8.53
N LYS A 216 3.52 20.85 -8.06
CA LYS A 216 2.71 21.91 -7.47
C LYS A 216 3.18 22.13 -6.04
N VAL A 217 3.92 23.22 -5.82
CA VAL A 217 4.35 23.68 -4.50
C VAL A 217 3.14 23.71 -3.55
N PRO A 218 3.21 23.06 -2.38
CA PRO A 218 2.10 23.08 -1.43
C PRO A 218 1.86 24.50 -0.92
N LYS A 219 0.60 24.93 -0.86
CA LYS A 219 0.21 26.27 -0.37
C LYS A 219 -0.64 26.22 0.90
N THR A 220 -1.39 25.14 1.05
CA THR A 220 -2.29 24.88 2.18
C THR A 220 -1.83 23.63 2.93
N PHE A 221 -2.30 23.42 4.16
CA PHE A 221 -2.01 22.17 4.88
C PHE A 221 -2.60 20.93 4.18
N ALA A 222 -3.76 21.07 3.52
CA ALA A 222 -4.33 19.99 2.71
C ALA A 222 -3.43 19.62 1.52
N ASP A 223 -2.89 20.62 0.81
CA ASP A 223 -1.92 20.40 -0.27
C ASP A 223 -0.62 19.79 0.25
N ALA A 224 -0.12 20.27 1.39
CA ALA A 224 1.08 19.77 2.04
C ALA A 224 0.94 18.28 2.43
N ALA A 225 -0.22 17.86 2.93
CA ALA A 225 -0.48 16.46 3.24
C ALA A 225 -0.44 15.59 1.97
N ARG A 226 -1.03 16.07 0.87
CA ARG A 226 -0.94 15.40 -0.44
C ARG A 226 0.51 15.33 -0.91
N PHE A 227 1.24 16.43 -0.81
CA PHE A 227 2.63 16.53 -1.25
C PHE A 227 3.56 15.56 -0.51
N LEU A 228 3.41 15.45 0.82
CA LEU A 228 4.15 14.47 1.62
C LEU A 228 3.87 13.02 1.21
N ARG A 229 2.62 12.69 0.89
CA ARG A 229 2.26 11.36 0.38
C ARG A 229 2.91 11.06 -0.97
N GLU A 230 3.05 12.07 -1.83
CA GLU A 230 3.78 11.94 -3.11
C GLU A 230 5.27 11.67 -2.86
N ILE A 231 5.92 12.36 -1.93
CA ILE A 231 7.33 12.10 -1.56
C ILE A 231 7.50 10.69 -1.00
N LEU A 232 6.63 10.27 -0.08
CA LEU A 232 6.65 8.93 0.50
C LEU A 232 6.44 7.84 -0.57
N HIS A 233 5.57 8.09 -1.55
CA HIS A 233 5.37 7.20 -2.69
C HIS A 233 6.64 7.10 -3.56
N ASP A 234 7.28 8.24 -3.88
CA ASP A 234 8.50 8.28 -4.68
C ASP A 234 9.66 7.55 -3.98
N LEU A 235 9.78 7.70 -2.65
CA LEU A 235 10.71 6.93 -1.82
C LEU A 235 10.42 5.43 -1.85
N GLY A 236 9.14 5.03 -1.79
CA GLY A 236 8.74 3.62 -1.93
C GLY A 236 9.10 3.05 -3.31
N GLY A 237 8.93 3.85 -4.37
CA GLY A 237 9.43 3.54 -5.70
C GLY A 237 10.95 3.38 -5.72
N PHE A 238 11.69 4.30 -5.10
CA PHE A 238 13.15 4.18 -5.03
C PHE A 238 13.58 2.91 -4.29
N PHE A 239 12.95 2.62 -3.16
CA PHE A 239 13.18 1.41 -2.35
C PHE A 239 12.94 0.10 -3.13
N ASN A 240 11.94 0.05 -4.01
CA ASN A 240 11.64 -1.15 -4.80
C ASN A 240 12.37 -1.19 -6.17
N GLY A 241 13.31 -0.27 -6.41
CA GLY A 241 14.12 -0.21 -7.62
C GLY A 241 13.42 0.41 -8.84
N THR A 242 12.34 1.17 -8.61
CA THR A 242 11.51 1.73 -9.68
C THR A 242 11.36 3.25 -9.63
N GLY A 243 11.96 3.92 -8.65
CA GLY A 243 11.91 5.37 -8.45
C GLY A 243 13.17 6.09 -8.94
N LYS A 244 13.06 7.41 -9.15
CA LYS A 244 14.17 8.29 -9.55
C LYS A 244 14.59 9.17 -8.38
N LYS A 245 15.89 9.46 -8.26
CA LYS A 245 16.48 10.28 -7.18
C LYS A 245 16.14 11.76 -7.30
N ALA A 246 16.21 12.33 -8.51
CA ALA A 246 16.04 13.77 -8.74
C ALA A 246 14.66 14.32 -8.30
N PRO A 247 13.51 13.68 -8.63
CA PRO A 247 12.20 14.14 -8.14
C PRO A 247 12.07 14.15 -6.61
N ILE A 248 12.80 13.26 -5.92
CA ILE A 248 12.76 13.17 -4.46
C ILE A 248 13.47 14.38 -3.84
N ALA A 249 14.67 14.71 -4.33
CA ALA A 249 15.43 15.88 -3.85
C ALA A 249 14.63 17.19 -3.97
N ASP A 250 14.11 17.47 -5.18
CA ASP A 250 13.36 18.70 -5.46
C ASP A 250 12.13 18.82 -4.54
N ARG A 251 11.39 17.74 -4.36
CA ARG A 251 10.20 17.74 -3.49
C ARG A 251 10.58 17.89 -2.02
N LEU A 252 11.67 17.30 -1.54
CA LEU A 252 12.13 17.48 -0.16
C LEU A 252 12.45 18.96 0.12
N ILE A 253 13.13 19.64 -0.82
CA ILE A 253 13.45 21.08 -0.70
C ILE A 253 12.16 21.91 -0.69
N LEU A 254 11.27 21.71 -1.66
CA LEU A 254 10.02 22.45 -1.75
C LEU A 254 9.14 22.27 -0.50
N PHE A 255 9.15 21.09 0.10
CA PHE A 255 8.43 20.85 1.35
C PHE A 255 9.11 21.51 2.55
N ALA A 256 10.44 21.49 2.63
CA ALA A 256 11.20 22.18 3.68
C ALA A 256 10.93 23.69 3.68
N ASP A 257 10.85 24.31 2.49
CA ASP A 257 10.53 25.72 2.35
C ASP A 257 9.11 26.03 2.84
N PHE A 258 8.12 25.20 2.49
CA PHE A 258 6.77 25.31 3.02
C PHE A 258 6.75 25.17 4.55
N TRP A 259 7.50 24.22 5.10
CA TRP A 259 7.56 23.96 6.54
C TRP A 259 8.05 25.17 7.33
N GLU A 260 9.11 25.83 6.83
CA GLU A 260 9.63 27.07 7.39
C GLU A 260 8.68 28.26 7.20
N GLU A 261 8.10 28.42 6.01
CA GLU A 261 7.14 29.49 5.73
C GLU A 261 5.94 29.44 6.68
N LYS A 262 5.42 28.23 6.95
CA LYS A 262 4.30 28.02 7.89
C LYS A 262 4.72 28.02 9.36
N ALA A 263 6.00 28.29 9.66
CA ALA A 263 6.55 28.33 11.00
C ALA A 263 6.17 27.11 11.85
N LEU A 264 6.20 25.91 11.25
CA LEU A 264 5.85 24.68 11.95
C LEU A 264 6.87 24.33 13.05
N GLY A 265 8.06 24.92 13.05
CA GLY A 265 9.09 24.77 14.07
C GLY A 265 9.82 23.43 14.01
N GLY A 266 10.75 23.23 14.96
CA GLY A 266 11.63 22.06 15.02
C GLY A 266 12.79 22.10 14.02
N ASP A 267 13.49 20.98 13.84
CA ASP A 267 14.64 20.82 12.93
C ASP A 267 14.29 20.10 11.62
N GLU A 268 13.00 19.75 11.42
CA GLU A 268 12.54 18.92 10.31
C GLU A 268 12.91 19.53 8.95
N ALA A 269 12.74 20.84 8.77
CA ALA A 269 13.13 21.52 7.52
C ALA A 269 14.63 21.43 7.21
N ALA A 270 15.49 21.53 8.23
CA ALA A 270 16.93 21.38 8.05
C ALA A 270 17.30 19.95 7.66
N ARG A 271 16.69 18.96 8.33
CA ARG A 271 16.89 17.53 8.05
C ARG A 271 16.37 17.12 6.67
N LEU A 272 15.26 17.70 6.22
CA LEU A 272 14.74 17.50 4.86
C LEU A 272 15.70 18.03 3.79
N ARG A 273 16.35 19.18 4.04
CA ARG A 273 17.36 19.74 3.11
C ARG A 273 18.65 18.93 3.11
N GLU A 274 19.09 18.45 4.27
CA GLU A 274 20.22 17.52 4.37
C GLU A 274 19.94 16.25 3.55
N ALA A 275 18.77 15.63 3.76
CA ALA A 275 18.32 14.48 2.98
C ALA A 275 18.30 14.77 1.47
N ALA A 276 17.77 15.92 1.05
CA ALA A 276 17.74 16.31 -0.36
C ALA A 276 19.14 16.37 -0.98
N ALA A 277 20.13 16.92 -0.27
CA ALA A 277 21.51 17.01 -0.76
C ALA A 277 22.13 15.63 -1.05
N HIS A 278 21.81 14.59 -0.25
CA HIS A 278 22.25 13.22 -0.51
C HIS A 278 21.61 12.63 -1.77
N PHE A 279 20.34 12.96 -2.08
CA PHE A 279 19.70 12.57 -3.34
C PHE A 279 20.29 13.30 -4.55
N GLU A 280 20.62 14.59 -4.43
CA GLU A 280 21.23 15.39 -5.50
C GLU A 280 22.65 14.92 -5.86
N THR A 281 23.45 14.61 -4.85
CA THR A 281 24.85 14.21 -5.01
C THR A 281 25.03 12.73 -5.34
N ASP A 282 23.94 11.97 -5.36
CA ASP A 282 23.94 10.51 -5.49
C ASP A 282 24.84 9.83 -4.44
N ASP A 283 24.67 10.22 -3.17
CA ASP A 283 25.38 9.61 -2.05
C ASP A 283 24.87 8.19 -1.78
N ALA A 284 25.39 7.23 -2.53
CA ALA A 284 24.95 5.84 -2.48
C ALA A 284 25.07 5.22 -1.08
N ALA A 285 26.09 5.60 -0.30
CA ALA A 285 26.30 5.04 1.03
C ALA A 285 25.23 5.52 2.01
N TYR A 286 24.93 6.82 2.01
CA TYR A 286 23.85 7.37 2.82
C TYR A 286 22.49 6.81 2.40
N LEU A 287 22.22 6.75 1.09
CA LEU A 287 20.93 6.29 0.59
C LEU A 287 20.71 4.80 0.88
N GLU A 288 21.74 3.96 0.80
CA GLU A 288 21.64 2.55 1.18
C GLU A 288 21.34 2.39 2.67
N GLU A 289 22.04 3.12 3.53
CA GLU A 289 21.80 3.14 4.98
C GLU A 289 20.40 3.69 5.33
N ASP A 290 19.99 4.81 4.72
CA ASP A 290 18.67 5.38 4.96
C ASP A 290 17.55 4.48 4.44
N LEU A 291 17.76 3.79 3.34
CA LEU A 291 16.79 2.80 2.86
C LEU A 291 16.59 1.69 3.89
N GLU A 292 17.65 1.23 4.58
CA GLU A 292 17.58 0.21 5.63
C GLU A 292 16.94 0.72 6.94
N GLU A 293 17.27 1.95 7.34
CA GLU A 293 16.82 2.55 8.60
C GLU A 293 15.47 3.26 8.50
N GLY A 294 15.13 3.79 7.34
CA GLY A 294 13.91 4.55 7.07
C GLY A 294 13.87 5.95 7.64
N ARG A 295 15.00 6.63 7.83
CA ARG A 295 15.03 7.89 8.61
C ARG A 295 14.24 8.98 7.89
N ILE A 296 14.39 9.10 6.57
CA ILE A 296 13.64 10.07 5.75
C ILE A 296 12.15 9.74 5.74
N ALA A 297 11.79 8.47 5.56
CA ALA A 297 10.39 8.04 5.59
C ALA A 297 9.74 8.36 6.95
N ALA A 298 10.41 8.05 8.05
CA ALA A 298 9.93 8.36 9.41
C ALA A 298 9.74 9.87 9.62
N LEU A 299 10.69 10.70 9.14
CA LEU A 299 10.59 12.15 9.19
C LEU A 299 9.36 12.66 8.42
N LEU A 300 9.11 12.15 7.21
CA LEU A 300 7.95 12.53 6.40
C LEU A 300 6.63 12.12 7.05
N TRP A 301 6.57 10.96 7.72
CA TRP A 301 5.40 10.55 8.50
C TRP A 301 5.14 11.48 9.69
N GLN A 302 6.18 11.92 10.40
CA GLN A 302 6.07 12.92 11.47
C GLN A 302 5.55 14.26 10.93
N CYS A 303 6.10 14.71 9.80
CA CYS A 303 5.61 15.90 9.11
C CYS A 303 4.14 15.78 8.72
N LEU A 304 3.73 14.62 8.20
CA LEU A 304 2.36 14.37 7.75
C LEU A 304 1.38 14.44 8.91
N ALA A 305 1.71 13.84 10.06
CA ALA A 305 0.87 13.88 11.25
C ALA A 305 0.62 15.33 11.71
N LYS A 306 1.67 16.15 11.77
CA LYS A 306 1.57 17.55 12.19
C LYS A 306 0.77 18.41 11.21
N VAL A 307 1.00 18.22 9.92
CA VAL A 307 0.23 18.91 8.85
C VAL A 307 -1.25 18.57 8.93
N TYR A 308 -1.59 17.31 9.19
CA TYR A 308 -2.99 16.90 9.39
C TYR A 308 -3.62 17.56 10.61
N THR A 309 -2.92 17.61 11.75
CA THR A 309 -3.44 18.32 12.94
C THR A 309 -3.75 19.77 12.61
N LYS A 310 -2.86 20.44 11.88
CA LYS A 310 -3.05 21.85 11.46
C LYS A 310 -4.18 22.05 10.46
N SER A 311 -4.39 21.13 9.52
CA SER A 311 -5.51 21.25 8.58
C SER A 311 -6.86 21.19 9.29
N HIS A 312 -7.00 20.32 10.29
CA HIS A 312 -8.25 20.19 11.05
C HIS A 312 -8.50 21.39 11.97
N GLU A 313 -7.44 21.98 12.54
CA GLU A 313 -7.55 23.24 13.28
C GLU A 313 -8.10 24.35 12.37
N GLU A 314 -7.55 24.54 11.16
CA GLU A 314 -8.01 25.59 10.24
C GLU A 314 -9.45 25.40 9.74
N GLU A 315 -9.88 24.16 9.49
CA GLU A 315 -11.26 23.87 9.09
C GLU A 315 -12.28 24.12 10.21
N SER A 316 -11.88 24.01 11.49
CA SER A 316 -12.76 24.23 12.64
C SER A 316 -13.08 25.71 12.95
N TYR A 317 -12.41 26.64 12.26
CA TYR A 317 -12.64 28.09 12.39
C TYR A 317 -13.64 28.66 11.37
N PHE A 318 -14.23 27.81 10.51
CA PHE A 318 -15.29 28.15 9.54
C PHE A 318 -16.61 27.45 9.86
#